data_AF-A0A7G2S7U4-F1
#
_entry.id   AF-A0A7G2S7U4-F1
#
_cell.length_a   1.000
_cell.length_b   1.000
_cell.length_c   1.000
_cell.angle_alpha   90.00
_cell.angle_beta   90.00
_cell.angle_gamma   90.00
#
_symmetry.space_group_name_H-M   'P 1'
#
loop_
_entity.id
_entity.type
_entity.pdbx_description
1 polymer ?
#
loop_
_entity_poly.entity_id
_entity_poly.type
_entity_poly.pdbx_seq_one_letter_code
_entity_poly.pdbx_strand_id
1 'polypeptide(L)'
;MTRFAFLPLCGALLLNGCASKTPAPTPADPEPPAATQSAPSYDSETLSDLLVAEVAAQRQSLGVTLAYYSQAARTTGDPQVISQAAQLAHYLEDHQQTLALSQLWLEKAPANEEALQLAILSEIRLGNIDAASRYLDTLLGEHGGDALGRLVSQARGLDAQGNQQLVQALAQLSDRYPKQAPLWYARALWLEHENDYAGALEANERALDLMPRHEDALLLKAQLLHKLGEEKQALRHLKKLVRKYPQARRPRIAYIRMLLAAGETGNAEKQLVTMAEQHPEDLDLRFSLALLALEAGATEPARRQLQSLLAENYRPDDMHLYLGQAAEQAEQPDQAVDHYLKVQGPQAVRASVQAARLLYQQGNSDQASALMASLAKQHPELATSLTVTEAEMRNNIGDPQGALVLLDRAVKAEPDNTELLYSRAMIAEKTGDMEKLESDLRRVLSIKPDDASALNALGYTLANRTQRLDEAYDYISRALALRPDDPAILDSMGWVLYKRGELEAARDYLRRAYDKFPDPEVAAHYGEVLWVLGAQHQARQVWRDTLDSNPDAPHIREVMEKLGARL
;
A
#
# COMPACT_ATOMS: atom_id res chain seq x y z
N MET A 1 6.16 5.24 -4.57
CA MET A 1 6.99 4.09 -5.02
C MET A 1 8.35 4.18 -4.37
N THR A 2 8.78 3.06 -3.82
CA THR A 2 9.96 2.82 -2.98
C THR A 2 11.24 3.52 -3.44
N ARG A 3 11.78 4.41 -2.60
CA ARG A 3 13.18 4.87 -2.66
C ARG A 3 13.97 4.10 -1.60
N PHE A 4 15.04 3.43 -2.01
CA PHE A 4 16.26 3.35 -1.19
C PHE A 4 17.47 3.43 -2.11
N ALA A 5 18.17 4.55 -1.97
CA ALA A 5 19.50 4.76 -2.52
C ALA A 5 20.51 4.10 -1.58
N PHE A 6 21.34 3.21 -2.12
CA PHE A 6 22.56 2.74 -1.49
C PHE A 6 23.73 3.18 -2.38
N LEU A 7 24.60 4.03 -1.85
CA LEU A 7 25.96 4.21 -2.36
C LEU A 7 26.90 4.15 -1.15
N PRO A 8 27.93 3.28 -1.16
CA PRO A 8 28.85 3.12 -0.05
C PRO A 8 29.92 4.20 -0.10
N LEU A 9 30.13 4.89 1.01
CA LEU A 9 31.27 5.80 1.16
C LEU A 9 32.50 4.97 1.54
N CYS A 10 33.33 4.65 0.54
CA CYS A 10 34.66 4.09 0.71
C CYS A 10 35.59 5.10 1.41
N GLY A 11 35.99 4.79 2.64
CA GLY A 11 37.05 5.51 3.35
C GLY A 11 38.40 4.82 3.15
N ALA A 12 39.17 5.28 2.17
CA ALA A 12 40.61 5.04 2.09
C ALA A 12 41.33 6.24 2.71
N LEU A 13 42.02 6.04 3.84
CA LEU A 13 43.08 6.95 4.30
C LEU A 13 44.18 6.14 4.99
N LEU A 14 45.28 5.97 4.25
CA LEU A 14 46.57 5.54 4.73
C LEU A 14 47.27 6.71 5.45
N LEU A 15 47.93 6.36 6.56
CA LEU A 15 49.20 6.88 7.10
C LEU A 15 49.53 8.37 6.94
N ASN A 16 49.62 9.07 8.07
CA ASN A 16 50.78 9.91 8.36
C ASN A 16 51.03 9.99 9.87
N GLY A 17 52.21 9.53 10.28
CA GLY A 17 52.69 9.65 11.65
C GLY A 17 53.21 11.05 11.93
N CYS A 18 52.94 11.53 13.14
CA CYS A 18 53.73 12.56 13.81
C CYS A 18 53.81 12.18 15.30
N ALA A 19 55.02 11.81 15.73
CA ALA A 19 55.33 11.54 17.12
C ALA A 19 55.37 12.86 17.91
N SER A 20 54.68 12.90 19.04
CA SER A 20 55.00 13.84 20.13
C SER A 20 55.08 13.05 21.44
N LYS A 21 56.24 13.16 22.09
CA LYS A 21 56.58 12.47 23.34
C LYS A 21 55.93 13.18 24.52
N THR A 22 55.10 12.47 25.27
CA THR A 22 54.75 12.82 26.67
C THR A 22 55.69 12.10 27.64
N PRO A 23 55.99 12.69 28.82
CA PRO A 23 56.95 12.13 29.77
C PRO A 23 56.37 10.90 30.48
N ALA A 24 57.22 9.92 30.75
CA ALA A 24 56.85 8.69 31.44
C ALA A 24 56.35 8.97 32.87
N PRO A 25 55.23 8.36 33.32
CA PRO A 25 54.85 8.36 34.73
C PRO A 25 55.81 7.50 35.54
N THR A 26 56.11 7.95 36.76
CA THR A 26 56.94 7.29 37.77
C THR A 26 56.39 5.89 38.09
N PRO A 27 57.25 4.85 38.27
CA PRO A 27 56.75 3.51 38.57
C PRO A 27 56.11 3.50 39.96
N ALA A 28 54.82 3.19 40.01
CA ALA A 28 54.16 2.76 41.24
C ALA A 28 54.67 1.36 41.62
N ASP A 29 54.75 1.09 42.92
CA ASP A 29 55.15 -0.20 43.46
C ASP A 29 54.33 -1.34 42.83
N PRO A 30 54.95 -2.49 42.50
CA PRO A 30 54.26 -3.60 41.86
C PRO A 30 53.16 -4.13 42.78
N GLU A 31 51.91 -3.93 42.33
CA GLU A 31 50.74 -4.65 42.83
C GLU A 31 51.05 -6.16 42.75
N PRO A 32 50.72 -6.96 43.79
CA PRO A 32 50.95 -8.39 43.75
C PRO A 32 50.26 -8.98 42.51
N PRO A 33 50.91 -9.88 41.76
CA PRO A 33 50.31 -10.46 40.56
C PRO A 33 48.97 -11.09 40.95
N ALA A 34 47.90 -10.61 40.32
CA ALA A 34 46.60 -11.28 40.36
C ALA A 34 46.85 -12.76 40.03
N ALA A 35 46.31 -13.65 40.87
CA ALA A 35 46.45 -15.08 40.71
C ALA A 35 46.15 -15.45 39.25
N THR A 36 47.15 -15.97 38.54
CA THR A 36 47.00 -16.52 37.21
C THR A 36 45.99 -17.65 37.31
N GLN A 37 44.75 -17.39 36.89
CA GLN A 37 43.79 -18.46 36.62
C GLN A 37 44.48 -19.40 35.63
N SER A 38 44.73 -20.64 36.05
CA SER A 38 45.25 -21.68 35.18
C SER A 38 44.36 -21.76 33.95
N ALA A 39 44.95 -21.65 32.76
CA ALA A 39 44.21 -21.84 31.52
C ALA A 39 43.39 -23.14 31.59
N PRO A 40 42.14 -23.15 31.11
CA PRO A 40 41.30 -24.34 31.14
C PRO A 40 42.04 -25.51 30.48
N SER A 41 42.18 -26.60 31.23
CA SER A 41 42.81 -27.83 30.74
C SER A 41 41.77 -28.66 30.02
N TYR A 42 41.83 -28.67 28.70
CA TYR A 42 40.96 -29.50 27.86
C TYR A 42 41.48 -30.93 27.76
N ASP A 43 40.59 -31.91 27.65
CA ASP A 43 40.98 -33.25 27.25
C ASP A 43 41.38 -33.31 25.78
N SER A 44 41.99 -34.42 25.37
CA SER A 44 42.50 -34.58 24.01
C SER A 44 41.42 -34.49 22.94
N GLU A 45 40.18 -34.87 23.27
CA GLU A 45 39.05 -34.88 22.33
C GLU A 45 38.53 -33.47 22.12
N THR A 46 38.30 -32.71 23.19
CA THR A 46 37.90 -31.30 23.14
C THR A 46 38.95 -30.44 22.45
N LEU A 47 40.24 -30.67 22.72
CA LEU A 47 41.32 -29.93 22.06
C LEU A 47 41.35 -30.22 20.55
N SER A 48 41.06 -31.45 20.15
CA SER A 48 40.89 -31.81 18.73
C SER A 48 39.70 -31.08 18.12
N ASP A 49 38.55 -31.05 18.79
CA ASP A 49 37.34 -30.37 18.32
C ASP A 49 37.56 -28.86 18.13
N LEU A 50 38.21 -28.20 19.09
CA LEU A 50 38.55 -26.78 19.00
C LEU A 50 39.52 -26.48 17.86
N LEU A 51 40.54 -27.34 17.64
CA LEU A 51 41.46 -27.19 16.52
C LEU A 51 40.76 -27.37 15.17
N VAL A 52 39.84 -28.33 15.06
CA VAL A 52 39.02 -28.51 13.85
C VAL A 52 38.15 -27.29 13.61
N ALA A 53 37.52 -26.75 14.66
CA ALA A 53 36.71 -25.53 14.56
C ALA A 53 37.52 -24.34 14.04
N GLU A 54 38.73 -24.12 14.56
CA GLU A 54 39.63 -23.02 14.15
C GLU A 54 40.10 -23.16 12.70
N VAL A 55 40.49 -24.37 12.28
CA VAL A 55 40.87 -24.64 10.88
C VAL A 55 39.68 -24.44 9.94
N ALA A 56 38.48 -24.88 10.36
CA ALA A 56 37.25 -24.64 9.61
C ALA A 56 36.93 -23.14 9.51
N ALA A 57 37.15 -22.38 10.58
CA ALA A 57 36.90 -20.94 10.62
C ALA A 57 37.83 -20.18 9.67
N GLN A 58 39.12 -20.53 9.65
CA GLN A 58 40.11 -19.99 8.70
C GLN A 58 39.73 -20.27 7.23
N ARG A 59 39.05 -21.40 6.98
CA ARG A 59 38.55 -21.79 5.66
C ARG A 59 37.15 -21.25 5.36
N GLN A 60 36.61 -20.38 6.22
CA GLN A 60 35.26 -19.81 6.11
C GLN A 60 34.14 -20.85 6.10
N SER A 61 34.38 -22.05 6.66
CA SER A 61 33.39 -23.11 6.78
C SER A 61 32.59 -22.96 8.08
N LEU A 62 31.81 -21.88 8.16
CA LEU A 62 31.18 -21.43 9.40
C LEU A 62 30.18 -22.44 10.00
N GLY A 63 29.48 -23.23 9.18
CA GLY A 63 28.60 -24.28 9.69
C GLY A 63 29.35 -25.43 10.38
N VAL A 64 30.53 -25.79 9.86
CA VAL A 64 31.42 -26.78 10.50
C VAL A 64 32.02 -26.20 11.77
N THR A 65 32.51 -24.95 11.71
CA THR A 65 32.99 -24.23 12.89
C THR A 65 31.95 -24.20 14.00
N LEU A 66 30.69 -23.85 13.68
CA LEU A 66 29.61 -23.81 14.66
C LEU A 66 29.34 -25.19 15.28
N ALA A 67 29.33 -26.26 14.48
CA ALA A 67 29.08 -27.61 14.99
C ALA A 67 30.12 -28.03 16.04
N TYR A 68 31.42 -27.86 15.73
CA TYR A 68 32.50 -28.23 16.64
C TYR A 68 32.59 -27.29 17.85
N TYR A 69 32.40 -25.97 17.68
CA TYR A 69 32.31 -25.06 18.83
C TYR A 69 31.11 -25.33 19.73
N SER A 70 29.96 -25.68 19.16
CA SER A 70 28.77 -26.04 19.94
C SER A 70 28.99 -27.31 20.76
N GLN A 71 29.67 -28.30 20.19
CA GLN A 71 30.01 -29.54 20.90
C GLN A 71 31.00 -29.26 22.04
N ALA A 72 32.10 -28.56 21.74
CA ALA A 72 33.09 -28.18 22.75
C ALA A 72 32.47 -27.32 23.87
N ALA A 73 31.57 -26.40 23.54
CA ALA A 73 30.83 -25.59 24.50
C ALA A 73 30.01 -26.45 25.48
N ARG A 74 29.28 -27.45 24.97
CA ARG A 74 28.46 -28.37 25.78
C ARG A 74 29.31 -29.28 26.67
N THR A 75 30.44 -29.78 26.17
CA THR A 75 31.32 -30.70 26.90
C THR A 75 32.09 -29.98 28.00
N THR A 76 32.65 -28.81 27.70
CA THR A 76 33.55 -28.09 28.63
C THR A 76 32.79 -27.23 29.62
N GLY A 77 31.66 -26.65 29.19
CA GLY A 77 31.01 -25.58 29.93
C GLY A 77 31.86 -24.31 30.06
N ASP A 78 32.90 -24.15 29.24
CA ASP A 78 33.79 -22.98 29.28
C ASP A 78 33.06 -21.74 28.74
N PRO A 79 32.91 -20.66 29.56
CA PRO A 79 32.23 -19.44 29.13
C PRO A 79 32.79 -18.80 27.86
N GLN A 80 34.09 -18.92 27.58
CA GLN A 80 34.69 -18.35 26.36
C GLN A 80 34.30 -19.15 25.11
N VAL A 81 34.30 -20.48 25.21
CA VAL A 81 33.90 -21.36 24.10
C VAL A 81 32.40 -21.23 23.84
N ILE A 82 31.59 -21.16 24.91
CA ILE A 82 30.15 -20.96 24.81
C ILE A 82 29.83 -19.61 24.14
N SER A 83 30.47 -18.52 24.56
CA SER A 83 30.19 -17.19 24.00
C SER A 83 30.54 -17.11 22.52
N GLN A 84 31.69 -17.65 22.11
CA GLN A 84 32.09 -17.73 20.70
C GLN A 84 31.10 -18.55 19.87
N ALA A 85 30.68 -19.72 20.39
CA ALA A 85 29.68 -20.54 19.72
C ALA A 85 28.34 -19.80 19.57
N ALA A 86 27.87 -19.13 20.63
CA ALA A 86 26.60 -18.40 20.63
C ALA A 86 26.62 -17.20 19.66
N GLN A 87 27.70 -16.42 19.64
CA GLN A 87 27.88 -15.31 18.69
C GLN A 87 27.94 -15.81 17.24
N LEU A 88 28.62 -16.93 16.99
CA LEU A 88 28.68 -17.52 15.65
C LEU A 88 27.31 -18.05 15.20
N ALA A 89 26.55 -18.70 16.09
CA ALA A 89 25.18 -19.11 15.80
C ALA A 89 24.30 -17.91 15.46
N HIS A 90 24.44 -16.82 16.20
CA HIS A 90 23.72 -15.58 15.97
C HIS A 90 24.06 -14.97 14.60
N TYR A 91 25.36 -14.92 14.25
CA TYR A 91 25.83 -14.44 12.95
C TYR A 91 25.30 -15.27 11.78
N LEU A 92 25.15 -16.58 11.98
CA LEU A 92 24.57 -17.50 10.99
C LEU A 92 23.04 -17.49 10.95
N GLU A 93 22.39 -16.63 11.75
CA GLU A 93 20.94 -16.54 11.89
C GLU A 93 20.27 -17.87 12.33
N ASP A 94 21.03 -18.76 12.98
CA ASP A 94 20.49 -19.99 13.57
C ASP A 94 19.91 -19.68 14.95
N HIS A 95 18.65 -19.23 14.98
CA HIS A 95 17.99 -18.76 16.19
C HIS A 95 17.80 -19.87 17.25
N GLN A 96 17.64 -21.13 16.82
CA GLN A 96 17.51 -22.25 17.74
C GLN A 96 18.83 -22.55 18.45
N GLN A 97 19.94 -22.62 17.70
CA GLN A 97 21.26 -22.83 18.30
C GLN A 97 21.71 -21.62 19.11
N THR A 98 21.43 -20.41 18.64
CA THR A 98 21.71 -19.18 19.40
C THR A 98 21.01 -19.21 20.76
N LEU A 99 19.73 -19.57 20.81
CA LEU A 99 18.99 -19.69 22.06
C LEU A 99 19.60 -20.76 22.97
N ALA A 100 19.84 -21.96 22.46
CA ALA A 100 20.38 -23.07 23.25
C ALA A 100 21.76 -22.75 23.86
N LEU A 101 22.65 -22.12 23.07
CA LEU A 101 23.99 -21.74 23.53
C LEU A 101 23.94 -20.54 24.49
N SER A 102 23.03 -19.58 24.27
CA SER A 102 22.82 -18.47 25.20
C SER A 102 22.27 -18.96 26.54
N GLN A 103 21.35 -19.93 26.54
CA GLN A 103 20.85 -20.56 27.77
C GLN A 103 21.96 -21.28 28.53
N LEU A 104 22.79 -22.07 27.82
CA LEU A 104 23.98 -22.71 28.42
C LEU A 104 24.94 -21.66 29.00
N TRP A 105 25.11 -20.52 28.33
CA TRP A 105 25.92 -19.42 28.83
C TRP A 105 25.34 -18.84 30.13
N LEU A 106 24.03 -18.62 30.16
CA LEU A 106 23.31 -18.10 31.33
C LEU A 106 23.32 -19.06 32.52
N GLU A 107 23.42 -20.38 32.30
CA GLU A 107 23.62 -21.33 33.40
C GLU A 107 24.95 -21.12 34.13
N LYS A 108 25.99 -20.68 33.41
CA LYS A 108 27.32 -20.38 34.00
C LYS A 108 27.43 -18.96 34.50
N ALA A 109 26.80 -18.02 33.81
CA ALA A 109 26.82 -16.60 34.12
C ALA A 109 25.40 -16.01 33.99
N PRO A 110 24.53 -16.16 35.01
CA PRO A 110 23.09 -15.82 34.93
C PRO A 110 22.79 -14.35 34.62
N ALA A 111 23.71 -13.46 34.96
CA ALA A 111 23.61 -12.03 34.72
C ALA A 111 24.52 -11.58 33.55
N ASN A 112 24.96 -12.45 32.65
CA ASN A 112 25.76 -12.01 31.51
C ASN A 112 24.88 -11.22 30.51
N GLU A 113 25.21 -9.96 30.27
CA GLU A 113 24.39 -9.06 29.45
C GLU A 113 24.25 -9.55 27.99
N GLU A 114 25.35 -9.98 27.39
CA GLU A 114 25.36 -10.40 25.98
C GLU A 114 24.59 -11.71 25.78
N ALA A 115 24.75 -12.67 26.69
CA ALA A 115 23.96 -13.89 26.70
C ALA A 115 22.46 -13.60 26.85
N LEU A 116 22.08 -12.65 27.72
CA LEU A 116 20.69 -12.21 27.87
C LEU A 116 20.17 -11.57 26.56
N GLN A 117 20.95 -10.69 25.92
CA GLN A 117 20.56 -10.07 24.65
C GLN A 117 20.33 -11.10 23.55
N LEU A 118 21.25 -12.06 23.38
CA LEU A 118 21.12 -13.14 22.41
C LEU A 118 19.90 -14.04 22.70
N ALA A 119 19.66 -14.39 23.96
CA ALA A 119 18.50 -15.16 24.37
C ALA A 119 17.19 -14.41 24.06
N ILE A 120 17.10 -13.12 24.42
CA ILE A 120 15.91 -12.28 24.15
C ILE A 120 15.61 -12.23 22.65
N LEU A 121 16.60 -11.87 21.82
CA LEU A 121 16.39 -11.74 20.37
C LEU A 121 16.03 -13.09 19.73
N SER A 122 16.59 -14.19 20.22
CA SER A 122 16.26 -15.53 19.72
C SER A 122 14.84 -15.94 20.11
N GLU A 123 14.42 -15.72 21.36
CA GLU A 123 13.05 -16.00 21.81
C GLU A 123 12.02 -15.17 21.04
N ILE A 124 12.32 -13.88 20.77
CA ILE A 124 11.47 -13.03 19.92
C ILE A 124 11.31 -13.64 18.54
N ARG A 125 12.40 -14.01 17.86
CA ARG A 125 12.34 -14.62 16.52
C ARG A 125 11.63 -15.97 16.48
N LEU A 126 11.66 -16.71 17.59
CA LEU A 126 10.93 -17.96 17.76
C LEU A 126 9.47 -17.76 18.20
N GLY A 127 9.04 -16.53 18.49
CA GLY A 127 7.68 -16.18 18.88
C GLY A 127 7.34 -16.40 20.35
N ASN A 128 8.33 -16.60 21.20
CA ASN A 128 8.17 -16.91 22.62
C ASN A 128 8.22 -15.64 23.49
N ILE A 129 7.16 -14.85 23.45
CA ILE A 129 7.10 -13.52 24.09
C ILE A 129 7.30 -13.60 25.61
N ASP A 130 6.63 -14.54 26.28
CA ASP A 130 6.72 -14.66 27.75
C ASP A 130 8.13 -15.08 28.21
N ALA A 131 8.83 -15.88 27.41
CA ALA A 131 10.22 -16.24 27.68
C ALA A 131 11.15 -15.02 27.48
N ALA A 132 10.98 -14.29 26.38
CA ALA A 132 11.71 -13.05 26.13
C ALA A 132 11.50 -12.02 27.26
N SER A 133 10.27 -11.85 27.76
CA SER A 133 9.94 -10.95 28.87
C SER A 133 10.66 -11.31 30.17
N ARG A 134 10.85 -12.60 30.46
CA ARG A 134 11.62 -13.03 31.65
C ARG A 134 13.10 -12.68 31.53
N TYR A 135 13.71 -12.89 30.36
CA TYR A 135 15.09 -12.48 30.13
C TYR A 135 15.26 -10.95 30.13
N LEU A 136 14.28 -10.21 29.57
CA LEU A 136 14.23 -8.76 29.63
C LEU A 136 14.14 -8.25 31.08
N ASP A 137 13.35 -8.90 31.92
CA ASP A 137 13.26 -8.59 33.36
C ASP A 137 14.62 -8.75 34.05
N THR A 138 15.32 -9.87 33.79
CA THR A 138 16.69 -10.08 34.31
C THR A 138 17.67 -9.03 33.76
N LEU A 139 17.62 -8.73 32.46
CA LEU A 139 18.48 -7.74 31.83
C LEU A 139 18.32 -6.36 32.48
N LEU A 140 17.09 -5.92 32.70
CA LEU A 140 16.80 -4.64 33.32
C LEU A 140 17.11 -4.61 34.82
N GLY A 141 16.92 -5.73 35.53
CA GLY A 141 17.23 -5.85 36.94
C GLY A 141 18.73 -5.74 37.22
N GLU A 142 19.56 -6.41 36.42
CA GLU A 142 21.00 -6.53 36.63
C GLU A 142 21.81 -5.41 35.95
N HIS A 143 21.40 -4.95 34.76
CA HIS A 143 22.18 -4.01 33.93
C HIS A 143 21.51 -2.65 33.74
N GLY A 144 20.28 -2.48 34.21
CA GLY A 144 19.54 -1.22 34.10
C GLY A 144 19.14 -0.81 32.68
N GLY A 145 18.74 0.45 32.53
CA GLY A 145 18.13 0.95 31.29
C GLY A 145 19.11 1.12 30.10
N ASP A 146 20.41 1.25 30.34
CA ASP A 146 21.38 1.39 29.25
C ASP A 146 21.50 0.11 28.41
N ALA A 147 21.33 -1.05 29.04
CA ALA A 147 21.30 -2.35 28.37
C ALA A 147 20.10 -2.48 27.42
N LEU A 148 18.96 -1.84 27.74
CA LEU A 148 17.80 -1.80 26.85
C LEU A 148 18.11 -1.03 25.55
N GLY A 149 18.85 0.07 25.63
CA GLY A 149 19.29 0.83 24.45
C GLY A 149 20.20 0.01 23.53
N ARG A 150 21.10 -0.81 24.10
CA ARG A 150 21.96 -1.73 23.34
C ARG A 150 21.16 -2.85 22.69
N LEU A 151 20.22 -3.47 23.42
CA LEU A 151 19.31 -4.48 22.88
C LEU A 151 18.51 -3.95 21.69
N VAL A 152 17.87 -2.78 21.82
CA VAL A 152 17.07 -2.17 20.74
C VAL A 152 17.95 -1.85 19.52
N SER A 153 19.22 -1.51 19.73
CA SER A 153 20.17 -1.28 18.63
C SER A 153 20.51 -2.57 17.86
N GLN A 154 20.63 -3.70 18.55
CA GLN A 154 20.84 -5.01 17.93
C GLN A 154 19.56 -5.55 17.26
N ALA A 155 18.38 -5.16 17.75
CA ALA A 155 17.08 -5.56 17.23
C ALA A 155 16.74 -4.97 15.84
N ARG A 156 17.56 -4.08 15.27
CA ARG A 156 17.31 -3.41 13.97
C ARG A 156 17.12 -4.36 12.77
N GLY A 157 17.57 -5.61 12.88
CA GLY A 157 17.38 -6.66 11.87
C GLY A 157 16.12 -7.51 12.05
N LEU A 158 15.22 -7.18 12.98
CA LEU A 158 13.93 -7.86 13.11
C LEU A 158 12.99 -7.46 11.98
N ASP A 159 12.18 -8.40 11.53
CA ASP A 159 11.07 -8.14 10.61
C ASP A 159 9.88 -7.49 11.32
N ALA A 160 8.78 -7.25 10.60
CA ALA A 160 7.61 -6.58 11.18
C ALA A 160 7.02 -7.36 12.37
N GLN A 161 6.94 -8.69 12.26
CA GLN A 161 6.40 -9.55 13.31
C GLN A 161 7.32 -9.58 14.55
N GLY A 162 8.63 -9.76 14.35
CA GLY A 162 9.60 -9.75 15.43
C GLY A 162 9.65 -8.41 16.16
N ASN A 163 9.54 -7.29 15.44
CA ASN A 163 9.45 -5.96 16.06
C ASN A 163 8.20 -5.83 16.93
N GLN A 164 7.05 -6.31 16.46
CA GLN A 164 5.82 -6.30 17.24
C GLN A 164 5.94 -7.17 18.51
N GLN A 165 6.52 -8.37 18.39
CA GLN A 165 6.75 -9.27 19.52
C GLN A 165 7.69 -8.64 20.56
N LEU A 166 8.77 -7.98 20.13
CA LEU A 166 9.69 -7.27 21.03
C LEU A 166 8.98 -6.12 21.75
N VAL A 167 8.18 -5.32 21.03
CA VAL A 167 7.38 -4.24 21.62
C VAL A 167 6.41 -4.78 22.67
N GLN A 168 5.74 -5.89 22.38
CA GLN A 168 4.84 -6.55 23.34
C GLN A 168 5.58 -7.05 24.58
N ALA A 169 6.75 -7.69 24.41
CA ALA A 169 7.55 -8.16 25.54
C ALA A 169 8.02 -7.00 26.44
N LEU A 170 8.48 -5.90 25.84
CA LEU A 170 8.88 -4.69 26.56
C LEU A 170 7.70 -4.02 27.30
N ALA A 171 6.52 -3.99 26.68
CA ALA A 171 5.32 -3.39 27.25
C ALA A 171 4.91 -4.04 28.59
N GLN A 172 5.07 -5.35 28.71
CA GLN A 172 4.75 -6.12 29.94
C GLN A 172 5.57 -5.69 31.16
N LEU A 173 6.73 -5.05 30.96
CA LEU A 173 7.65 -4.66 32.04
C LEU A 173 7.46 -3.21 32.52
N SER A 174 6.58 -2.44 31.87
CA SER A 174 6.34 -1.03 32.20
C SER A 174 5.93 -0.79 33.65
N ASP A 175 5.06 -1.62 34.21
CA ASP A 175 4.58 -1.49 35.60
C ASP A 175 5.64 -1.87 36.63
N ARG A 176 6.52 -2.82 36.29
CA ARG A 176 7.61 -3.27 37.18
C ARG A 176 8.77 -2.28 37.19
N TYR A 177 9.03 -1.61 36.07
CA TYR A 177 10.08 -0.60 35.94
C TYR A 177 9.49 0.76 35.54
N PRO A 178 8.68 1.39 36.42
CA PRO A 178 7.87 2.56 36.06
C PRO A 178 8.69 3.81 35.74
N LYS A 179 9.99 3.83 36.07
CA LYS A 179 10.90 4.95 35.76
C LYS A 179 11.57 4.82 34.38
N GLN A 180 11.34 3.74 33.64
CA GLN A 180 11.93 3.52 32.33
C GLN A 180 10.99 4.01 31.21
N ALA A 181 11.26 5.22 30.70
CA ALA A 181 10.48 5.82 29.62
C ALA A 181 10.30 4.93 28.37
N PRO A 182 11.34 4.19 27.90
CA PRO A 182 11.20 3.34 26.71
C PRO A 182 10.15 2.23 26.87
N LEU A 183 9.92 1.71 28.08
CA LEU A 183 8.92 0.66 28.33
C LEU A 183 7.50 1.21 28.24
N TRP A 184 7.27 2.43 28.75
CA TRP A 184 6.00 3.12 28.59
C TRP A 184 5.71 3.47 27.14
N TYR A 185 6.75 3.84 26.37
CA TYR A 185 6.60 4.05 24.93
C TYR A 185 6.29 2.74 24.18
N ALA A 186 6.96 1.63 24.51
CA ALA A 186 6.63 0.32 23.97
C ALA A 186 5.19 -0.10 24.30
N ARG A 187 4.72 0.15 25.53
CA ARG A 187 3.32 -0.07 25.92
C ARG A 187 2.35 0.77 25.10
N ALA A 188 2.68 2.04 24.83
CA ALA A 188 1.85 2.88 23.98
C ALA A 188 1.71 2.32 22.56
N LEU A 189 2.81 1.89 21.94
CA LEU A 189 2.81 1.26 20.61
C LEU A 189 2.02 -0.06 20.59
N TRP A 190 2.16 -0.87 21.64
CA TRP A 190 1.40 -2.11 21.75
C TRP A 190 -0.10 -1.86 21.87
N LEU A 191 -0.52 -0.93 22.74
CA LEU A 191 -1.93 -0.58 22.91
C LEU A 191 -2.53 0.08 21.66
N GLU A 192 -1.73 0.86 20.92
CA GLU A 192 -2.15 1.41 19.62
C GLU A 192 -2.49 0.29 18.62
N HIS A 193 -1.63 -0.74 18.55
CA HIS A 193 -1.86 -1.92 17.70
C HIS A 193 -3.15 -2.66 18.07
N GLU A 194 -3.43 -2.78 19.38
CA GLU A 194 -4.67 -3.38 19.90
C GLU A 194 -5.91 -2.45 19.75
N ASN A 195 -5.75 -1.27 19.15
CA ASN A 195 -6.77 -0.23 19.00
C ASN A 195 -7.30 0.37 20.33
N ASP A 196 -6.60 0.15 21.44
CA ASP A 196 -6.84 0.87 22.69
C ASP A 196 -6.12 2.22 22.68
N TYR A 197 -6.66 3.17 21.92
CA TYR A 197 -6.03 4.48 21.74
C TYR A 197 -6.00 5.32 23.02
N ALA A 198 -6.95 5.11 23.93
CA ALA A 198 -7.00 5.84 25.20
C ALA A 198 -5.89 5.36 26.15
N GLY A 199 -5.75 4.04 26.31
CA GLY A 199 -4.66 3.44 27.07
C GLY A 199 -3.29 3.75 26.45
N ALA A 200 -3.19 3.72 25.11
CA ALA A 200 -1.98 4.11 24.40
C ALA A 200 -1.58 5.56 24.68
N LEU A 201 -2.55 6.49 24.70
CA LEU A 201 -2.29 7.90 24.97
C LEU A 201 -1.78 8.09 26.40
N GLU A 202 -2.39 7.43 27.38
CA GLU A 202 -1.97 7.50 28.78
C GLU A 202 -0.55 6.93 28.98
N ALA A 203 -0.25 5.77 28.37
CA ALA A 203 1.08 5.19 28.40
C ALA A 203 2.13 6.11 27.74
N ASN A 204 1.79 6.72 26.61
CA ASN A 204 2.67 7.64 25.90
C ASN A 204 2.91 8.94 26.69
N GLU A 205 1.91 9.44 27.42
CA GLU A 205 2.06 10.58 28.32
C GLU A 205 3.03 10.27 29.47
N ARG A 206 2.93 9.08 30.08
CA ARG A 206 3.92 8.62 31.07
C ARG A 206 5.34 8.56 30.49
N ALA A 207 5.49 8.09 29.25
CA ALA A 207 6.77 8.09 28.56
C ALA A 207 7.32 9.51 28.36
N LEU A 208 6.46 10.46 28.00
CA LEU A 208 6.82 11.88 27.81
C LEU A 208 7.11 12.61 29.12
N ASP A 209 6.47 12.26 30.22
CA ASP A 209 6.78 12.83 31.55
C ASP A 209 8.19 12.45 32.00
N LEU A 210 8.61 11.21 31.72
CA LEU A 210 9.95 10.71 32.01
C LEU A 210 10.98 11.21 30.98
N MET A 211 10.60 11.34 29.70
CA MET A 211 11.46 11.80 28.61
C MET A 211 10.78 12.87 27.74
N PRO A 212 10.75 14.15 28.17
CA PRO A 212 10.00 15.22 27.50
C PRO A 212 10.49 15.61 26.09
N ARG A 213 11.61 15.05 25.64
CA ARG A 213 12.22 15.32 24.33
C ARG A 213 12.22 14.09 23.40
N HIS A 214 11.49 13.02 23.75
CA HIS A 214 11.37 11.83 22.92
C HIS A 214 10.53 12.15 21.67
N GLU A 215 11.18 12.34 20.52
CA GLU A 215 10.52 12.82 19.29
C GLU A 215 9.41 11.89 18.82
N ASP A 216 9.65 10.57 18.81
CA ASP A 216 8.65 9.61 18.33
C ASP A 216 7.42 9.55 19.25
N ALA A 217 7.59 9.71 20.57
CA ALA A 217 6.47 9.80 21.52
C ALA A 217 5.67 11.11 21.34
N LEU A 218 6.36 12.21 21.04
CA LEU A 218 5.70 13.48 20.74
C LEU A 218 4.85 13.39 19.47
N LEU A 219 5.31 12.66 18.45
CA LEU A 219 4.55 12.42 17.22
C LEU A 219 3.39 11.44 17.45
N LEU A 220 3.64 10.33 18.16
CA LEU A 220 2.64 9.33 18.52
C LEU A 220 1.48 9.97 19.29
N LYS A 221 1.75 10.92 20.20
CA LYS A 221 0.71 11.66 20.91
C LYS A 221 -0.27 12.34 19.94
N ALA A 222 0.23 12.96 18.87
CA ALA A 222 -0.64 13.62 17.89
C ALA A 222 -1.51 12.62 17.12
N GLN A 223 -0.92 11.47 16.76
CA GLN A 223 -1.62 10.40 16.04
C GLN A 223 -2.71 9.77 16.89
N LEU A 224 -2.43 9.48 18.17
CA LEU A 224 -3.40 8.93 19.11
C LEU A 224 -4.57 9.90 19.37
N LEU A 225 -4.29 11.20 19.54
CA LEU A 225 -5.34 12.22 19.66
C LEU A 225 -6.24 12.26 18.42
N HIS A 226 -5.66 12.15 17.22
CA HIS A 226 -6.44 12.06 15.98
C HIS A 226 -7.32 10.80 15.93
N LYS A 227 -6.77 9.64 16.30
CA LYS A 227 -7.51 8.36 16.35
C LYS A 227 -8.67 8.37 17.36
N LEU A 228 -8.54 9.14 18.44
CA LEU A 228 -9.60 9.39 19.43
C LEU A 228 -10.66 10.41 18.95
N GLY A 229 -10.51 10.98 17.75
CA GLY A 229 -11.39 12.04 17.24
C GLY A 229 -11.11 13.43 17.85
N GLU A 230 -10.02 13.58 18.60
CA GLU A 230 -9.64 14.81 19.28
C GLU A 230 -8.80 15.75 18.39
N GLU A 231 -9.30 16.04 17.19
CA GLU A 231 -8.56 16.73 16.12
C GLU A 231 -7.98 18.09 16.58
N LYS A 232 -8.77 18.88 17.30
CA LYS A 232 -8.33 20.18 17.84
C LYS A 232 -7.19 20.04 18.85
N GLN A 233 -7.10 18.93 19.57
CA GLN A 233 -6.02 18.68 20.52
C GLN A 233 -4.74 18.26 19.77
N ALA A 234 -4.88 17.36 18.80
CA ALA A 234 -3.78 16.92 17.93
C ALA A 234 -3.10 18.11 17.23
N LEU A 235 -3.88 18.98 16.57
CA LEU A 235 -3.39 20.18 15.90
C LEU A 235 -2.72 21.16 16.86
N ARG A 236 -3.32 21.41 18.04
CA ARG A 236 -2.71 22.28 19.06
C ARG A 236 -1.37 21.72 19.56
N HIS A 237 -1.26 20.41 19.73
CA HIS A 237 -0.04 19.73 20.15
C HIS A 237 1.06 19.86 19.08
N LEU A 238 0.75 19.51 17.82
CA LEU A 238 1.68 19.63 16.70
C LEU A 238 2.12 21.08 16.45
N LYS A 239 1.21 22.06 16.54
CA LYS A 239 1.54 23.48 16.43
C LYS A 239 2.55 23.92 17.50
N LYS A 240 2.37 23.48 18.75
CA LYS A 240 3.33 23.74 19.83
C LYS A 240 4.68 23.08 19.54
N LEU A 241 4.66 21.86 19.01
CA LEU A 241 5.85 21.08 18.71
C LEU A 241 6.70 21.75 17.61
N VAL A 242 6.08 22.14 16.50
CA VAL A 242 6.75 22.85 15.40
C VAL A 242 7.28 24.23 15.84
N ARG A 243 6.57 24.93 16.74
CA ARG A 243 7.07 26.19 17.31
C ARG A 243 8.29 25.99 18.20
N LYS A 244 8.32 24.89 18.97
CA LYS A 244 9.42 24.56 19.90
C LYS A 244 10.65 24.04 19.15
N TYR A 245 10.44 23.31 18.06
CA TYR A 245 11.50 22.71 17.25
C TYR A 245 11.36 23.15 15.78
N PRO A 246 11.65 24.42 15.46
CA PRO A 246 11.38 25.00 14.13
C PRO A 246 12.19 24.37 13.00
N GLN A 247 13.29 23.67 13.31
CA GLN A 247 14.15 22.99 12.35
C GLN A 247 13.85 21.48 12.24
N ALA A 248 12.96 20.93 13.09
CA ALA A 248 12.62 19.52 13.05
C ALA A 248 11.64 19.23 11.90
N ARG A 249 12.13 18.53 10.87
CA ARG A 249 11.35 18.22 9.66
C ARG A 249 10.15 17.33 9.94
N ARG A 250 10.33 16.22 10.69
CA ARG A 250 9.26 15.22 10.92
C ARG A 250 8.03 15.81 11.62
N PRO A 251 8.16 16.58 12.73
CA PRO A 251 7.02 17.29 13.34
C PRO A 251 6.30 18.24 12.40
N ARG A 252 7.03 18.97 11.55
CA ARG A 252 6.44 19.91 10.61
C ARG A 252 5.61 19.18 9.55
N ILE A 253 6.14 18.09 8.98
CA ILE A 253 5.41 17.23 8.04
C ILE A 253 4.16 16.65 8.69
N ALA A 254 4.28 16.12 9.91
CA ALA A 254 3.13 15.59 10.65
C ALA A 254 2.06 16.67 10.86
N TYR A 255 2.46 17.90 11.17
CA TYR A 255 1.55 19.03 11.31
C TYR A 255 0.87 19.43 10.00
N ILE A 256 1.62 19.49 8.89
CA ILE A 256 1.07 19.75 7.55
C ILE A 256 0.01 18.70 7.21
N ARG A 257 0.34 17.41 7.35
CA ARG A 257 -0.59 16.31 7.03
C ARG A 257 -1.88 16.41 7.85
N MET A 258 -1.76 16.71 9.13
CA MET A 258 -2.92 16.87 10.01
C MET A 258 -3.79 18.08 9.61
N LEU A 259 -3.16 19.22 9.28
CA LEU A 259 -3.88 20.40 8.81
C LEU A 259 -4.65 20.13 7.51
N LEU A 260 -4.05 19.38 6.58
CA LEU A 260 -4.71 19.02 5.33
C LEU A 260 -5.86 18.05 5.54
N ALA A 261 -5.69 17.03 6.39
CA ALA A 261 -6.76 16.11 6.78
C ALA A 261 -7.94 16.84 7.45
N ALA A 262 -7.66 17.89 8.22
CA ALA A 262 -8.66 18.75 8.83
C ALA A 262 -9.28 19.81 7.89
N GLY A 263 -8.84 19.87 6.62
CA GLY A 263 -9.28 20.89 5.65
C GLY A 263 -8.74 22.30 5.91
N GLU A 264 -7.79 22.48 6.83
CA GLU A 264 -7.13 23.75 7.12
C GLU A 264 -6.02 24.09 6.09
N THR A 265 -6.39 24.09 4.81
CA THR A 265 -5.47 24.24 3.66
C THR A 265 -4.60 25.49 3.73
N GLY A 266 -5.17 26.63 4.13
CA GLY A 266 -4.40 27.88 4.26
C GLY A 266 -3.35 27.87 5.38
N ASN A 267 -3.57 27.10 6.46
CA ASN A 267 -2.56 26.94 7.51
C ASN A 267 -1.50 25.92 7.09
N ALA A 268 -1.90 24.85 6.40
CA ALA A 268 -0.97 23.88 5.83
C ALA A 268 -0.02 24.56 4.84
N GLU A 269 -0.56 25.39 3.94
CA GLU A 269 0.22 26.18 2.97
C GLU A 269 1.31 27.02 3.65
N LYS A 270 0.99 27.73 4.73
CA LYS A 270 2.01 28.51 5.47
C LYS A 270 3.16 27.63 5.95
N GLN A 271 2.85 26.41 6.43
CA GLN A 271 3.87 25.47 6.88
C GLN A 271 4.67 24.88 5.71
N LEU A 272 4.03 24.60 4.58
CA LEU A 272 4.67 24.18 3.34
C LEU A 272 5.67 25.21 2.85
N VAL A 273 5.26 26.49 2.79
CA VAL A 273 6.11 27.61 2.39
C VAL A 273 7.29 27.74 3.33
N THR A 274 7.08 27.76 4.66
CA THR A 274 8.17 27.80 5.63
C THR A 274 9.15 26.64 5.43
N MET A 275 8.65 25.44 5.15
CA MET A 275 9.49 24.26 4.96
C MET A 275 10.33 24.34 3.66
N ALA A 276 9.74 24.86 2.58
CA ALA A 276 10.44 25.11 1.32
C ALA A 276 11.48 26.24 1.44
N GLU A 277 11.19 27.30 2.19
CA GLU A 277 12.13 28.39 2.46
C GLU A 277 13.30 27.96 3.34
N GLN A 278 13.09 27.00 4.24
CA GLN A 278 14.14 26.44 5.09
C GLN A 278 15.08 25.47 4.34
N HIS A 279 14.59 24.87 3.25
CA HIS A 279 15.30 23.89 2.45
C HIS A 279 15.11 24.16 0.95
N PRO A 280 15.53 25.35 0.45
CA PRO A 280 15.30 25.75 -0.94
C PRO A 280 15.95 24.78 -1.95
N GLU A 281 17.02 24.10 -1.54
CA GLU A 281 17.76 23.12 -2.33
C GLU A 281 17.10 21.73 -2.41
N ASP A 282 16.16 21.41 -1.51
CA ASP A 282 15.54 20.08 -1.43
C ASP A 282 14.34 19.99 -2.38
N LEU A 283 14.64 19.87 -3.68
CA LEU A 283 13.65 19.83 -4.76
C LEU A 283 12.66 18.67 -4.61
N ASP A 284 13.14 17.51 -4.12
CA ASP A 284 12.30 16.33 -3.87
C ASP A 284 11.26 16.58 -2.76
N LEU A 285 11.68 17.27 -1.70
CA LEU A 285 10.78 17.70 -0.64
C LEU A 285 9.75 18.70 -1.19
N ARG A 286 10.19 19.73 -1.91
CA ARG A 286 9.28 20.72 -2.53
C ARG A 286 8.25 20.07 -3.44
N PHE A 287 8.66 19.09 -4.23
CA PHE A 287 7.76 18.30 -5.07
C PHE A 287 6.76 17.49 -4.24
N SER A 288 7.24 16.75 -3.23
CA SER A 288 6.38 15.95 -2.35
C SER A 288 5.33 16.82 -1.63
N LEU A 289 5.71 18.04 -1.26
CA LEU A 289 4.82 19.03 -0.65
C LEU A 289 3.78 19.56 -1.64
N ALA A 290 4.15 19.76 -2.91
CA ALA A 290 3.22 20.18 -3.95
C ALA A 290 2.18 19.09 -4.27
N LEU A 291 2.59 17.82 -4.33
CA LEU A 291 1.67 16.70 -4.50
C LEU A 291 0.70 16.57 -3.33
N LEU A 292 1.22 16.68 -2.11
CA LEU A 292 0.40 16.64 -0.90
C LEU A 292 -0.64 17.78 -0.88
N ALA A 293 -0.28 18.97 -1.37
CA ALA A 293 -1.22 20.08 -1.52
C ALA A 293 -2.29 19.79 -2.60
N LEU A 294 -1.91 19.16 -3.71
CA LEU A 294 -2.82 18.80 -4.80
C LEU A 294 -3.84 17.73 -4.37
N GLU A 295 -3.40 16.71 -3.64
CA GLU A 295 -4.27 15.67 -3.07
C GLU A 295 -5.32 16.25 -2.10
N ALA A 296 -4.93 17.29 -1.36
CA ALA A 296 -5.80 17.98 -0.43
C ALA A 296 -6.72 19.05 -1.09
N GLY A 297 -6.71 19.16 -2.42
CA GLY A 297 -7.49 20.16 -3.17
C GLY A 297 -6.96 21.59 -3.03
N ALA A 298 -5.78 21.80 -2.48
CA ALA A 298 -5.11 23.10 -2.43
C ALA A 298 -4.37 23.37 -3.77
N THR A 299 -5.16 23.48 -4.83
CA THR A 299 -4.69 23.49 -6.22
C THR A 299 -3.77 24.68 -6.55
N GLU A 300 -4.09 25.88 -6.09
CA GLU A 300 -3.27 27.08 -6.34
C GLU A 300 -1.88 27.06 -5.67
N PRO A 301 -1.75 26.69 -4.39
CA PRO A 301 -0.44 26.44 -3.77
C PRO A 301 0.38 25.36 -4.49
N ALA A 302 -0.26 24.24 -4.84
CA ALA A 302 0.40 23.16 -5.59
C ALA A 302 0.91 23.67 -6.94
N ARG A 303 0.06 24.37 -7.70
CA ARG A 303 0.40 24.95 -9.01
C ARG A 303 1.61 25.88 -8.94
N ARG A 304 1.68 26.79 -7.96
CA ARG A 304 2.83 27.69 -7.79
C ARG A 304 4.14 26.94 -7.51
N GLN A 305 4.09 25.93 -6.65
CA GLN A 305 5.28 25.11 -6.35
C GLN A 305 5.74 24.30 -7.56
N LEU A 306 4.81 23.64 -8.26
CA LEU A 306 5.10 22.89 -9.49
C LEU A 306 5.65 23.79 -10.60
N GLN A 307 5.13 25.02 -10.76
CA GLN A 307 5.67 25.99 -11.72
C GLN A 307 7.09 26.43 -11.38
N SER A 308 7.40 26.65 -10.10
CA SER A 308 8.76 26.97 -9.69
C SER A 308 9.72 25.80 -9.95
N LEU A 309 9.31 24.57 -9.64
CA LEU A 309 10.11 23.37 -9.90
C LEU A 309 10.35 23.17 -11.39
N LEU A 310 9.33 23.42 -12.21
CA LEU A 310 9.44 23.38 -13.67
C LEU A 310 10.43 24.43 -14.19
N ALA A 311 10.40 25.66 -13.64
CA ALA A 311 11.34 26.72 -14.01
C ALA A 311 12.80 26.37 -13.65
N GLU A 312 13.00 25.54 -12.62
CA GLU A 312 14.30 24.99 -12.21
C GLU A 312 14.67 23.72 -13.01
N ASN A 313 13.88 23.36 -14.02
CA ASN A 313 14.04 22.16 -14.86
C ASN A 313 14.04 20.85 -14.06
N TYR A 314 13.39 20.84 -12.89
CA TYR A 314 13.26 19.66 -12.06
C TYR A 314 12.14 18.78 -12.60
N ARG A 315 12.50 17.62 -13.17
CA ARG A 315 11.57 16.59 -13.67
C ARG A 315 10.40 17.20 -14.50
N PRO A 316 10.71 17.88 -15.61
CA PRO A 316 9.73 18.67 -16.35
C PRO A 316 8.49 17.87 -16.78
N ASP A 317 8.64 16.58 -17.13
CA ASP A 317 7.52 15.71 -17.48
C ASP A 317 6.56 15.47 -16.31
N ASP A 318 7.09 15.23 -15.10
CA ASP A 318 6.30 15.11 -13.88
C ASP A 318 5.59 16.44 -13.60
N MET A 319 6.31 17.57 -13.69
CA MET A 319 5.71 18.87 -13.42
C MET A 319 4.57 19.19 -14.39
N HIS A 320 4.74 18.92 -15.68
CA HIS A 320 3.69 19.09 -16.67
C HIS A 320 2.49 18.18 -16.39
N LEU A 321 2.71 16.92 -16.00
CA LEU A 321 1.62 16.01 -15.65
C LEU A 321 0.80 16.56 -14.47
N TYR A 322 1.45 16.96 -13.37
CA TYR A 322 0.75 17.44 -12.17
C TYR A 322 0.20 18.86 -12.34
N LEU A 323 0.81 19.71 -13.17
CA LEU A 323 0.23 21.00 -13.55
C LEU A 323 -1.03 20.82 -14.39
N GLY A 324 -1.06 19.80 -15.27
CA GLY A 324 -2.26 19.42 -16.01
C GLY A 324 -3.39 18.99 -15.08
N GLN A 325 -3.08 18.14 -14.09
CA GLN A 325 -4.05 17.70 -13.07
C GLN A 325 -4.53 18.87 -12.19
N ALA A 326 -3.63 19.77 -11.81
CA ALA A 326 -4.00 20.98 -11.07
C ALA A 326 -4.94 21.86 -11.90
N ALA A 327 -4.65 22.08 -13.18
CA ALA A 327 -5.53 22.84 -14.06
C ALA A 327 -6.90 22.16 -14.25
N GLU A 328 -6.96 20.84 -14.33
CA GLU A 328 -8.21 20.07 -14.41
C GLU A 328 -9.05 20.22 -13.12
N GLN A 329 -8.45 20.10 -11.94
CA GLN A 329 -9.11 20.36 -10.64
C GLN A 329 -9.61 21.81 -10.51
N ALA A 330 -8.92 22.76 -11.14
CA ALA A 330 -9.29 24.17 -11.16
C ALA A 330 -10.32 24.52 -12.24
N GLU A 331 -10.86 23.52 -12.96
CA GLU A 331 -11.81 23.70 -14.08
C GLU A 331 -11.22 24.57 -15.22
N GLN A 332 -9.92 24.46 -15.47
CA GLN A 332 -9.18 25.18 -16.52
C GLN A 332 -8.70 24.21 -17.62
N PRO A 333 -9.63 23.65 -18.43
CA PRO A 333 -9.33 22.58 -19.38
C PRO A 333 -8.28 22.96 -20.45
N ASP A 334 -8.26 24.20 -20.93
CA ASP A 334 -7.26 24.64 -21.92
C ASP A 334 -5.83 24.59 -21.38
N GLN A 335 -5.63 25.00 -20.12
CA GLN A 335 -4.33 24.92 -19.47
C GLN A 335 -3.94 23.47 -19.17
N ALA A 336 -4.91 22.65 -18.80
CA ALA A 336 -4.70 21.23 -18.58
C ALA A 336 -4.22 20.52 -19.86
N VAL A 337 -4.87 20.78 -20.99
CA VAL A 337 -4.48 20.27 -22.31
C VAL A 337 -3.07 20.72 -22.68
N ASP A 338 -2.74 22.01 -22.57
CA ASP A 338 -1.39 22.52 -22.89
C ASP A 338 -0.29 21.83 -22.05
N HIS A 339 -0.55 21.61 -20.76
CA HIS A 339 0.39 20.91 -19.89
C HIS A 339 0.51 19.43 -20.22
N TYR A 340 -0.60 18.72 -20.42
CA TYR A 340 -0.58 17.30 -20.76
C TYR A 340 0.14 17.01 -22.08
N LEU A 341 0.00 17.89 -23.08
CA LEU A 341 0.70 17.76 -24.37
C LEU A 341 2.23 17.97 -24.28
N LYS A 342 2.74 18.53 -23.18
CA LYS A 342 4.18 18.73 -22.94
C LYS A 342 4.83 17.56 -22.22
N VAL A 343 4.05 16.61 -21.70
CA VAL A 343 4.56 15.43 -20.99
C VAL A 343 5.23 14.47 -21.97
N GLN A 344 6.47 14.10 -21.70
CA GLN A 344 7.22 13.12 -22.48
C GLN A 344 7.45 11.83 -21.68
N GLY A 345 8.10 10.85 -22.33
CA GLY A 345 8.49 9.59 -21.69
C GLY A 345 7.31 8.66 -21.38
N PRO A 346 7.42 7.81 -20.35
CA PRO A 346 6.46 6.73 -20.09
C PRO A 346 5.02 7.19 -19.82
N GLN A 347 4.81 8.44 -19.39
CA GLN A 347 3.49 8.99 -19.08
C GLN A 347 2.87 9.78 -20.25
N ALA A 348 3.59 9.97 -21.35
CA ALA A 348 3.17 10.82 -22.47
C ALA A 348 1.85 10.35 -23.09
N VAL A 349 1.70 9.03 -23.32
CA VAL A 349 0.47 8.48 -23.90
C VAL A 349 -0.71 8.74 -22.98
N ARG A 350 -0.57 8.42 -21.68
CA ARG A 350 -1.62 8.64 -20.70
C ARG A 350 -2.02 10.12 -20.63
N ALA A 351 -1.06 11.02 -20.54
CA ALA A 351 -1.31 12.47 -20.51
C ALA A 351 -2.02 12.94 -21.79
N SER A 352 -1.56 12.52 -22.96
CA SER A 352 -2.17 12.89 -24.25
C SER A 352 -3.60 12.36 -24.39
N VAL A 353 -3.88 11.16 -23.85
CA VAL A 353 -5.25 10.62 -23.78
C VAL A 353 -6.13 11.46 -22.84
N GLN A 354 -5.60 11.97 -21.71
CA GLN A 354 -6.35 12.93 -20.88
C GLN A 354 -6.63 14.23 -21.64
N ALA A 355 -5.65 14.75 -22.39
CA ALA A 355 -5.82 15.93 -23.23
C ALA A 355 -6.91 15.71 -24.30
N ALA A 356 -6.91 14.56 -24.99
CA ALA A 356 -7.95 14.21 -25.96
C ALA A 356 -9.36 14.16 -25.33
N ARG A 357 -9.49 13.60 -24.12
CA ARG A 357 -10.76 13.59 -23.38
C ARG A 357 -11.27 15.01 -23.11
N LEU A 358 -10.39 15.88 -22.60
CA LEU A 358 -10.76 17.28 -22.31
C LEU A 358 -11.17 18.01 -23.59
N LEU A 359 -10.46 17.80 -24.69
CA LEU A 359 -10.81 18.37 -26.00
C LEU A 359 -12.20 17.90 -26.48
N TYR A 360 -12.54 16.62 -26.31
CA TYR A 360 -13.88 16.12 -26.61
C TYR A 360 -14.96 16.78 -25.76
N GLN A 361 -14.73 16.92 -24.45
CA GLN A 361 -15.67 17.57 -23.52
C GLN A 361 -15.89 19.06 -23.84
N GLN A 362 -14.87 19.73 -24.39
CA GLN A 362 -14.97 21.13 -24.85
C GLN A 362 -15.62 21.26 -26.23
N GLY A 363 -15.94 20.16 -26.92
CA GLY A 363 -16.47 20.16 -28.29
C GLY A 363 -15.41 20.30 -29.39
N ASN A 364 -14.12 20.25 -29.05
CA ASN A 364 -12.99 20.32 -29.97
C ASN A 364 -12.66 18.94 -30.58
N SER A 365 -13.69 18.24 -31.10
CA SER A 365 -13.61 16.85 -31.55
C SER A 365 -12.57 16.61 -32.64
N ASP A 366 -12.39 17.54 -33.58
CA ASP A 366 -11.41 17.40 -34.66
C ASP A 366 -9.96 17.38 -34.12
N GLN A 367 -9.66 18.24 -33.15
CA GLN A 367 -8.34 18.28 -32.50
C GLN A 367 -8.10 17.03 -31.67
N ALA A 368 -9.11 16.58 -30.92
CA ALA A 368 -9.04 15.34 -30.14
C ALA A 368 -8.77 14.13 -31.05
N SER A 369 -9.50 14.03 -32.17
CA SER A 369 -9.33 12.95 -33.16
C SER A 369 -7.93 12.96 -33.79
N ALA A 370 -7.42 14.15 -34.15
CA ALA A 370 -6.09 14.28 -34.72
C ALA A 370 -4.99 13.88 -33.72
N LEU A 371 -5.16 14.22 -32.44
CA LEU A 371 -4.26 13.82 -31.37
C LEU A 371 -4.25 12.30 -31.18
N MET A 372 -5.43 11.68 -31.08
CA MET A 372 -5.57 10.22 -30.94
C MET A 372 -4.99 9.46 -32.13
N ALA A 373 -5.25 9.93 -33.36
CA ALA A 373 -4.68 9.34 -34.57
C ALA A 373 -3.14 9.47 -34.60
N SER A 374 -2.59 10.60 -34.15
CA SER A 374 -1.15 10.80 -34.03
C SER A 374 -0.54 9.83 -33.00
N LEU A 375 -1.18 9.67 -31.83
CA LEU A 375 -0.75 8.72 -30.81
C LEU A 375 -0.75 7.28 -31.32
N ALA A 376 -1.82 6.85 -31.98
CA ALA A 376 -1.92 5.50 -32.56
C ALA A 376 -0.85 5.24 -33.62
N LYS A 377 -0.46 6.27 -34.39
CA LYS A 377 0.63 6.16 -35.38
C LYS A 377 2.01 6.07 -34.72
N GLN A 378 2.22 6.78 -33.61
CA GLN A 378 3.47 6.76 -32.85
C GLN A 378 3.62 5.48 -32.02
N HIS A 379 2.50 4.89 -31.60
CA HIS A 379 2.41 3.68 -30.80
C HIS A 379 1.53 2.63 -31.49
N PRO A 380 2.01 2.00 -32.60
CA PRO A 380 1.24 0.99 -33.32
C PRO A 380 0.78 -0.17 -32.44
N GLU A 381 1.54 -0.51 -31.39
CA GLU A 381 1.20 -1.53 -30.40
C GLU A 381 -0.02 -1.18 -29.53
N LEU A 382 -0.38 0.10 -29.45
CA LEU A 382 -1.55 0.59 -28.71
C LEU A 382 -2.70 1.03 -29.64
N ALA A 383 -2.53 0.95 -30.96
CA ALA A 383 -3.46 1.55 -31.92
C ALA A 383 -4.91 1.06 -31.76
N THR A 384 -5.12 -0.25 -31.55
CA THR A 384 -6.44 -0.83 -31.30
C THR A 384 -7.07 -0.25 -30.03
N SER A 385 -6.35 -0.31 -28.91
CA SER A 385 -6.82 0.16 -27.61
C SER A 385 -7.12 1.67 -27.61
N LEU A 386 -6.27 2.48 -28.27
CA LEU A 386 -6.49 3.92 -28.45
C LEU A 386 -7.74 4.20 -29.28
N THR A 387 -7.99 3.42 -30.33
CA THR A 387 -9.19 3.57 -31.17
C THR A 387 -10.47 3.24 -30.40
N VAL A 388 -10.46 2.17 -29.61
CA VAL A 388 -11.58 1.79 -28.73
C VAL A 388 -11.81 2.88 -27.69
N THR A 389 -10.75 3.36 -27.04
CA THR A 389 -10.83 4.45 -26.05
C THR A 389 -11.42 5.72 -26.68
N GLU A 390 -11.01 6.09 -27.89
CA GLU A 390 -11.57 7.26 -28.59
C GLU A 390 -13.07 7.08 -28.89
N ALA A 391 -13.49 5.89 -29.32
CA ALA A 391 -14.89 5.58 -29.58
C ALA A 391 -15.75 5.68 -28.31
N GLU A 392 -15.24 5.21 -27.17
CA GLU A 392 -15.89 5.37 -25.86
C GLU A 392 -16.00 6.85 -25.45
N MET A 393 -14.93 7.64 -25.64
CA MET A 393 -14.97 9.08 -25.34
C MET A 393 -16.04 9.81 -26.16
N ARG A 394 -16.12 9.52 -27.47
CA ARG A 394 -17.14 10.07 -28.38
C ARG A 394 -18.55 9.67 -27.95
N ASN A 395 -18.76 8.41 -27.60
CA ASN A 395 -20.05 7.94 -27.11
C ASN A 395 -20.47 8.68 -25.83
N ASN A 396 -19.53 8.90 -24.90
CA ASN A 396 -19.80 9.58 -23.62
C ASN A 396 -20.15 11.06 -23.78
N ILE A 397 -19.65 11.74 -24.83
CA ILE A 397 -20.05 13.12 -25.14
C ILE A 397 -21.30 13.20 -26.03
N GLY A 398 -21.99 12.07 -26.29
CA GLY A 398 -23.20 12.03 -27.09
C GLY A 398 -22.98 11.97 -28.61
N ASP A 399 -21.81 11.54 -29.07
CA ASP A 399 -21.50 11.28 -30.50
C ASP A 399 -21.31 9.77 -30.81
N PRO A 400 -22.33 8.92 -30.62
CA PRO A 400 -22.23 7.49 -30.96
C PRO A 400 -22.08 7.27 -32.48
N GLN A 401 -22.57 8.20 -33.31
CA GLN A 401 -22.45 8.08 -34.77
C GLN A 401 -21.00 8.29 -35.24
N GLY A 402 -20.29 9.28 -34.69
CA GLY A 402 -18.87 9.47 -34.95
C GLY A 402 -18.02 8.32 -34.42
N ALA A 403 -18.35 7.77 -33.25
CA ALA A 403 -17.74 6.55 -32.72
C ALA A 403 -17.90 5.36 -33.69
N LEU A 404 -19.11 5.19 -34.24
CA LEU A 404 -19.39 4.12 -35.20
C LEU A 404 -18.56 4.28 -36.49
N VAL A 405 -18.46 5.51 -37.02
CA VAL A 405 -17.66 5.79 -38.23
C VAL A 405 -16.17 5.55 -38.00
N LEU A 406 -15.66 5.83 -36.80
CA LEU A 406 -14.28 5.52 -36.41
C LEU A 406 -14.04 4.01 -36.38
N LEU A 407 -14.91 3.27 -35.70
CA LEU A 407 -14.81 1.81 -35.55
C LEU A 407 -15.05 1.08 -36.88
N ASP A 408 -15.91 1.57 -37.76
CA ASP A 408 -16.10 1.03 -39.11
C ASP A 408 -14.81 1.06 -39.93
N ARG A 409 -14.05 2.16 -39.84
CA ARG A 409 -12.75 2.27 -40.50
C ARG A 409 -11.73 1.30 -39.91
N ALA A 410 -11.71 1.18 -38.59
CA ALA A 410 -10.78 0.29 -37.88
C ALA A 410 -11.07 -1.19 -38.18
N VAL A 411 -12.33 -1.63 -38.08
CA VAL A 411 -12.73 -3.01 -38.44
C VAL A 411 -12.48 -3.30 -39.91
N LYS A 412 -12.63 -2.33 -40.82
CA LYS A 412 -12.28 -2.54 -42.23
C LYS A 412 -10.78 -2.82 -42.43
N ALA A 413 -9.92 -2.20 -41.63
CA ALA A 413 -8.48 -2.43 -41.66
C ALA A 413 -8.09 -3.76 -40.99
N GLU A 414 -8.79 -4.13 -39.91
CA GLU A 414 -8.57 -5.36 -39.15
C GLU A 414 -9.87 -6.15 -38.95
N PRO A 415 -10.36 -6.87 -39.98
CA PRO A 415 -11.70 -7.48 -39.97
C PRO A 415 -11.94 -8.54 -38.89
N ASP A 416 -10.87 -9.12 -38.36
CA ASP A 416 -10.90 -10.21 -37.39
C ASP A 416 -10.41 -9.78 -36.00
N ASN A 417 -10.17 -8.49 -35.78
CA ASN A 417 -9.81 -7.99 -34.46
C ASN A 417 -11.06 -7.98 -33.56
N THR A 418 -11.12 -8.94 -32.63
CA THR A 418 -12.28 -9.16 -31.78
C THR A 418 -12.61 -7.98 -30.86
N GLU A 419 -11.60 -7.19 -30.47
CA GLU A 419 -11.80 -6.01 -29.62
C GLU A 419 -12.53 -4.92 -30.39
N LEU A 420 -12.11 -4.63 -31.63
CA LEU A 420 -12.78 -3.66 -32.50
C LEU A 420 -14.20 -4.09 -32.87
N LEU A 421 -14.40 -5.38 -33.18
CA LEU A 421 -15.71 -5.93 -33.47
C LEU A 421 -16.66 -5.80 -32.27
N TYR A 422 -16.19 -6.17 -31.07
CA TYR A 422 -16.99 -6.05 -29.85
C TYR A 422 -17.35 -4.59 -29.56
N SER A 423 -16.37 -3.68 -29.58
CA SER A 423 -16.62 -2.25 -29.34
C SER A 423 -17.57 -1.67 -30.38
N ARG A 424 -17.45 -2.07 -31.66
CA ARG A 424 -18.38 -1.63 -32.70
C ARG A 424 -19.79 -2.15 -32.47
N ALA A 425 -19.94 -3.39 -32.02
CA ALA A 425 -21.24 -3.96 -31.67
C ALA A 425 -21.91 -3.16 -30.52
N MET A 426 -21.15 -2.75 -29.51
CA MET A 426 -21.69 -1.98 -28.38
C MET A 426 -22.14 -0.58 -28.81
N ILE A 427 -21.38 0.08 -29.69
CA ILE A 427 -21.79 1.37 -30.27
C ILE A 427 -23.01 1.19 -31.21
N ALA A 428 -23.03 0.11 -32.01
CA ALA A 428 -24.14 -0.22 -32.89
C ALA A 428 -25.45 -0.43 -32.12
N GLU A 429 -25.38 -0.99 -30.90
CA GLU A 429 -26.53 -1.08 -29.99
C GLU A 429 -27.12 0.30 -29.68
N LYS A 430 -26.26 1.26 -29.33
CA LYS A 430 -26.65 2.63 -28.98
C LYS A 430 -27.24 3.39 -30.17
N THR A 431 -26.76 3.11 -31.38
CA THR A 431 -27.32 3.70 -32.62
C THR A 431 -28.51 2.91 -33.18
N GLY A 432 -28.88 1.78 -32.58
CA GLY A 432 -29.99 0.92 -33.03
C GLY A 432 -29.68 0.06 -34.28
N ASP A 433 -28.41 -0.07 -34.67
CA ASP A 433 -27.98 -0.90 -35.81
C ASP A 433 -27.83 -2.37 -35.37
N MET A 434 -28.99 -3.03 -35.25
CA MET A 434 -29.10 -4.39 -34.76
C MET A 434 -28.41 -5.42 -35.66
N GLU A 435 -28.46 -5.22 -36.98
CA GLU A 435 -27.85 -6.13 -37.95
C GLU A 435 -26.33 -6.14 -37.79
N LYS A 436 -25.72 -4.96 -37.64
CA LYS A 436 -24.27 -4.83 -37.43
C LYS A 436 -23.85 -5.41 -36.09
N LEU A 437 -24.58 -5.12 -35.01
CA LEU A 437 -24.31 -5.69 -33.69
C LEU A 437 -24.28 -7.22 -33.74
N GLU A 438 -25.33 -7.84 -34.28
CA GLU A 438 -25.42 -9.30 -34.33
C GLU A 438 -24.32 -9.91 -35.22
N SER A 439 -24.06 -9.31 -36.37
CA SER A 439 -22.98 -9.73 -37.27
C SER A 439 -21.62 -9.71 -36.57
N ASP A 440 -21.31 -8.63 -35.85
CA ASP A 440 -20.03 -8.45 -35.18
C ASP A 440 -19.86 -9.40 -34.00
N LEU A 441 -20.87 -9.52 -33.13
CA LEU A 441 -20.78 -10.45 -32.00
C LEU A 441 -20.70 -11.91 -32.47
N ARG A 442 -21.40 -12.29 -33.54
CA ARG A 442 -21.24 -13.61 -34.15
C ARG A 442 -19.84 -13.80 -34.74
N ARG A 443 -19.25 -12.78 -35.36
CA ARG A 443 -17.86 -12.85 -35.82
C ARG A 443 -16.89 -13.03 -34.66
N VAL A 444 -17.06 -12.27 -33.56
CA VAL A 444 -16.28 -12.44 -32.32
C VAL A 444 -16.39 -13.88 -31.83
N LEU A 445 -17.59 -14.44 -31.70
CA LEU A 445 -17.82 -15.80 -31.23
C LEU A 445 -17.31 -16.89 -32.20
N SER A 446 -17.18 -16.58 -33.49
CA SER A 446 -16.54 -17.50 -34.44
C SER A 446 -15.02 -17.61 -34.25
N ILE A 447 -14.40 -16.56 -33.69
CA ILE A 447 -12.95 -16.47 -33.43
C ILE A 447 -12.63 -16.88 -31.99
N LYS A 448 -13.44 -16.43 -31.04
CA LYS A 448 -13.38 -16.72 -29.61
C LYS A 448 -14.72 -17.29 -29.12
N PRO A 449 -14.95 -18.61 -29.28
CA PRO A 449 -16.22 -19.23 -28.90
C PRO A 449 -16.57 -19.09 -27.43
N ASP A 450 -15.57 -18.95 -26.57
CA ASP A 450 -15.72 -18.87 -25.11
C ASP A 450 -15.55 -17.43 -24.58
N ASP A 451 -15.81 -16.42 -25.42
CA ASP A 451 -15.88 -15.03 -24.96
C ASP A 451 -17.20 -14.79 -24.22
N ALA A 452 -17.15 -14.88 -22.89
CA ALA A 452 -18.33 -14.71 -22.03
C ALA A 452 -19.03 -13.35 -22.21
N SER A 453 -18.27 -12.29 -22.50
CA SER A 453 -18.84 -10.95 -22.70
C SER A 453 -19.62 -10.89 -24.02
N ALA A 454 -19.07 -11.42 -25.11
CA ALA A 454 -19.77 -11.48 -26.40
C ALA A 454 -20.99 -12.41 -26.37
N LEU A 455 -20.89 -13.55 -25.68
CA LEU A 455 -22.02 -14.47 -25.46
C LEU A 455 -23.15 -13.76 -24.70
N ASN A 456 -22.82 -13.11 -23.59
CA ASN A 456 -23.79 -12.38 -22.78
C ASN A 456 -24.44 -11.24 -23.56
N ALA A 457 -23.63 -10.39 -24.21
CA ALA A 457 -24.11 -9.25 -24.98
C ALA A 457 -25.06 -9.69 -26.10
N LEU A 458 -24.71 -10.73 -26.86
CA LEU A 458 -25.56 -11.24 -27.94
C LEU A 458 -26.84 -11.83 -27.39
N GLY A 459 -26.76 -12.67 -26.36
CA GLY A 459 -27.94 -13.29 -25.77
C GLY A 459 -28.90 -12.26 -25.14
N TYR A 460 -28.38 -11.31 -24.36
CA TYR A 460 -29.18 -10.24 -23.77
C TYR A 460 -29.87 -9.39 -24.84
N THR A 461 -29.13 -9.03 -25.90
CA THR A 461 -29.67 -8.29 -27.03
C THR A 461 -30.79 -9.05 -27.73
N LEU A 462 -30.61 -10.34 -28.00
CA LEU A 462 -31.63 -11.19 -28.62
C LEU A 462 -32.89 -11.29 -27.74
N ALA A 463 -32.73 -11.44 -26.42
CA ALA A 463 -33.85 -11.48 -25.48
C ALA A 463 -34.63 -10.16 -25.45
N ASN A 464 -33.94 -9.02 -25.59
CA ASN A 464 -34.55 -7.70 -25.50
C ASN A 464 -35.17 -7.19 -26.79
N ARG A 465 -34.53 -7.46 -27.92
CA ARG A 465 -34.87 -6.82 -29.20
C ARG A 465 -35.56 -7.77 -30.17
N THR A 466 -35.66 -9.06 -29.85
CA THR A 466 -36.23 -10.08 -30.73
C THR A 466 -37.12 -11.08 -29.96
N GLN A 467 -37.68 -12.05 -30.68
CA GLN A 467 -38.41 -13.18 -30.09
C GLN A 467 -37.57 -14.46 -29.99
N ARG A 468 -36.24 -14.39 -30.24
CA ARG A 468 -35.33 -15.54 -30.24
C ARG A 468 -34.87 -15.92 -28.83
N LEU A 469 -35.82 -16.18 -27.94
CA LEU A 469 -35.56 -16.41 -26.51
C LEU A 469 -34.77 -17.69 -26.23
N ASP A 470 -34.98 -18.75 -27.02
CA ASP A 470 -34.23 -20.00 -26.85
C ASP A 470 -32.75 -19.82 -27.20
N GLU A 471 -32.46 -19.15 -28.32
CA GLU A 471 -31.08 -18.84 -28.71
C GLU A 471 -30.42 -17.87 -27.72
N ALA A 472 -31.16 -16.86 -27.24
CA ALA A 472 -30.70 -15.96 -26.19
C ALA A 472 -30.29 -16.73 -24.93
N TYR A 473 -31.14 -17.66 -24.49
CA TYR A 473 -30.86 -18.50 -23.33
C TYR A 473 -29.63 -19.38 -23.53
N ASP A 474 -29.43 -19.96 -24.72
CA ASP A 474 -28.27 -20.79 -25.02
C ASP A 474 -26.96 -19.99 -24.91
N TYR A 475 -26.91 -18.78 -25.48
CA TYR A 475 -25.74 -17.91 -25.35
C TYR A 475 -25.48 -17.50 -23.90
N ILE A 476 -26.51 -17.05 -23.17
CA ILE A 476 -26.35 -16.61 -21.78
C ILE A 476 -25.99 -17.80 -20.87
N SER A 477 -26.51 -19.00 -21.13
CA SER A 477 -26.16 -20.21 -20.38
C SER A 477 -24.69 -20.57 -20.54
N ARG A 478 -24.14 -20.43 -21.74
CA ARG A 478 -22.70 -20.59 -21.99
C ARG A 478 -21.88 -19.50 -21.30
N ALA A 479 -22.32 -18.24 -21.35
CA ALA A 479 -21.67 -17.14 -20.63
C ALA A 479 -21.63 -17.40 -19.11
N LEU A 480 -22.76 -17.86 -18.54
CA LEU A 480 -22.90 -18.19 -17.13
C LEU A 480 -22.02 -19.36 -16.71
N ALA A 481 -21.88 -20.39 -17.57
CA ALA A 481 -20.98 -21.51 -17.30
C ALA A 481 -19.51 -21.07 -17.21
N LEU A 482 -19.11 -20.06 -18.01
CA LEU A 482 -17.76 -19.50 -18.00
C LEU A 482 -17.53 -18.56 -16.81
N ARG A 483 -18.56 -17.80 -16.41
CA ARG A 483 -18.49 -16.82 -15.32
C ARG A 483 -19.76 -16.90 -14.44
N PRO A 484 -19.84 -17.87 -13.50
CA PRO A 484 -21.07 -18.18 -12.76
C PRO A 484 -21.47 -17.15 -11.70
N ASP A 485 -20.56 -16.22 -11.37
CA ASP A 485 -20.71 -15.22 -10.32
C ASP A 485 -20.69 -13.77 -10.82
N ASP A 486 -20.63 -13.58 -12.15
CA ASP A 486 -20.65 -12.27 -12.79
C ASP A 486 -22.06 -11.65 -12.69
N PRO A 487 -22.23 -10.49 -12.03
CA PRO A 487 -23.54 -9.90 -11.81
C PRO A 487 -24.31 -9.56 -13.09
N ALA A 488 -23.62 -9.13 -14.15
CA ALA A 488 -24.25 -8.76 -15.42
C ALA A 488 -24.78 -10.01 -16.15
N ILE A 489 -24.07 -11.14 -16.05
CA ILE A 489 -24.51 -12.40 -16.66
C ILE A 489 -25.65 -13.02 -15.85
N LEU A 490 -25.62 -12.92 -14.51
CA LEU A 490 -26.71 -13.33 -13.65
C LEU A 490 -27.98 -12.51 -13.94
N ASP A 491 -27.85 -11.20 -14.14
CA ASP A 491 -28.96 -10.33 -14.54
C ASP A 491 -29.55 -10.73 -15.90
N SER A 492 -28.72 -10.86 -16.93
CA SER A 492 -29.14 -11.34 -18.26
C SER A 492 -29.85 -12.69 -18.19
N MET A 493 -29.35 -13.63 -17.38
CA MET A 493 -29.95 -14.96 -17.22
C MET A 493 -31.32 -14.85 -16.57
N GLY A 494 -31.43 -14.09 -15.48
CA GLY A 494 -32.70 -13.85 -14.83
C GLY A 494 -33.71 -13.18 -15.75
N TRP A 495 -33.25 -12.23 -16.56
CA TRP A 495 -34.09 -11.50 -17.49
C TRP A 495 -34.60 -12.35 -18.67
N VAL A 496 -33.75 -13.19 -19.26
CA VAL A 496 -34.20 -14.13 -20.33
C VAL A 496 -35.18 -15.17 -19.78
N LEU A 497 -34.96 -15.66 -18.55
CA LEU A 497 -35.88 -16.58 -17.88
C LEU A 497 -37.24 -15.93 -17.59
N TYR A 498 -37.24 -14.66 -17.17
CA TYR A 498 -38.47 -13.88 -16.99
C TYR A 498 -39.28 -13.81 -18.30
N LYS A 499 -38.62 -13.46 -19.41
CA LYS A 499 -39.27 -13.40 -20.73
C LYS A 499 -39.77 -14.76 -21.23
N ARG A 500 -39.14 -15.86 -20.80
CA ARG A 500 -39.59 -17.24 -21.06
C ARG A 500 -40.72 -17.70 -20.12
N GLY A 501 -41.10 -16.89 -19.13
CA GLY A 501 -42.15 -17.22 -18.16
C GLY A 501 -41.67 -18.05 -16.96
N GLU A 502 -40.36 -18.27 -16.82
CA GLU A 502 -39.75 -19.05 -15.74
C GLU A 502 -39.47 -18.17 -14.51
N LEU A 503 -40.54 -17.60 -13.94
CA LEU A 503 -40.49 -16.50 -12.98
C LEU A 503 -39.72 -16.81 -11.69
N GLU A 504 -39.88 -18.01 -11.13
CA GLU A 504 -39.20 -18.40 -9.87
C GLU A 504 -37.68 -18.52 -10.07
N ALA A 505 -37.25 -19.10 -11.19
CA ALA A 505 -35.83 -19.18 -11.53
C ALA A 505 -35.26 -17.79 -11.84
N ALA A 506 -36.02 -16.95 -12.56
CA ALA A 506 -35.66 -15.57 -12.83
C ALA A 506 -35.40 -14.78 -11.53
N ARG A 507 -36.30 -14.91 -10.54
CA ARG A 507 -36.15 -14.26 -9.23
C ARG A 507 -34.84 -14.64 -8.56
N ASP A 508 -34.48 -15.92 -8.57
CA ASP A 508 -33.30 -16.41 -7.86
C ASP A 508 -32.00 -15.89 -8.48
N TYR A 509 -31.92 -15.80 -9.82
CA TYR A 509 -30.79 -15.21 -10.52
C TYR A 509 -30.69 -13.69 -10.32
N LEU A 510 -31.81 -12.96 -10.46
CA LEU A 510 -31.85 -11.51 -10.28
C LEU A 510 -31.54 -11.08 -8.84
N ARG A 511 -31.99 -11.84 -7.84
CA ARG A 511 -31.60 -11.62 -6.45
C ARG A 511 -30.08 -11.71 -6.29
N ARG A 512 -29.46 -12.78 -6.82
CA ARG A 512 -28.00 -12.97 -6.75
C ARG A 512 -27.24 -11.86 -7.48
N ALA A 513 -27.76 -11.38 -8.61
CA ALA A 513 -27.20 -10.25 -9.33
C ALA A 513 -27.25 -8.98 -8.47
N TYR A 514 -28.42 -8.65 -7.92
CA TYR A 514 -28.66 -7.47 -7.09
C TYR A 514 -27.83 -7.48 -5.81
N ASP A 515 -27.74 -8.62 -5.11
CA ASP A 515 -26.95 -8.78 -3.88
C ASP A 515 -25.45 -8.48 -4.12
N LYS A 516 -24.94 -8.76 -5.33
CA LYS A 516 -23.55 -8.50 -5.72
C LYS A 516 -23.34 -7.10 -6.29
N PHE A 517 -24.31 -6.61 -7.07
CA PHE A 517 -24.23 -5.33 -7.75
C PHE A 517 -25.63 -4.66 -7.80
N PRO A 518 -25.97 -3.83 -6.80
CA PRO A 518 -27.29 -3.21 -6.68
C PRO A 518 -27.44 -2.00 -7.61
N ASP A 519 -27.24 -2.21 -8.91
CA ASP A 519 -27.36 -1.20 -9.96
C ASP A 519 -28.82 -0.93 -10.35
N PRO A 520 -29.17 0.31 -10.79
CA PRO A 520 -30.50 0.66 -11.26
C PRO A 520 -31.16 -0.29 -12.28
N GLU A 521 -30.43 -0.83 -13.25
CA GLU A 521 -31.00 -1.73 -14.26
C GLU A 521 -31.35 -3.09 -13.64
N VAL A 522 -30.43 -3.66 -12.85
CA VAL A 522 -30.64 -4.93 -12.14
C VAL A 522 -31.78 -4.81 -11.14
N ALA A 523 -31.88 -3.68 -10.42
CA ALA A 523 -32.98 -3.38 -9.51
C ALA A 523 -34.32 -3.30 -10.24
N ALA A 524 -34.36 -2.71 -11.44
CA ALA A 524 -35.55 -2.63 -12.27
C ALA A 524 -36.02 -4.03 -12.68
N HIS A 525 -35.13 -4.88 -13.20
CA HIS A 525 -35.44 -6.26 -13.58
C HIS A 525 -35.90 -7.08 -12.37
N TYR A 526 -35.17 -7.03 -11.26
CA TYR A 526 -35.51 -7.81 -10.06
C TYR A 526 -36.86 -7.39 -9.48
N GLY A 527 -37.10 -6.08 -9.37
CA GLY A 527 -38.38 -5.56 -8.91
C GLY A 527 -39.55 -5.91 -9.84
N GLU A 528 -39.34 -5.92 -11.17
CA GLU A 528 -40.37 -6.35 -12.13
C GLU A 528 -40.75 -7.82 -11.91
N VAL A 529 -39.76 -8.71 -11.76
CA VAL A 529 -40.03 -10.13 -11.51
C VAL A 529 -40.75 -10.34 -10.18
N LEU A 530 -40.32 -9.65 -9.11
CA LEU A 530 -41.01 -9.68 -7.82
C LEU A 530 -42.46 -9.18 -7.92
N TRP A 531 -42.69 -8.12 -8.70
CA TRP A 531 -44.01 -7.55 -8.91
C TRP A 531 -44.95 -8.55 -9.60
N VAL A 532 -44.49 -9.18 -10.68
CA VAL A 532 -45.26 -10.18 -11.44
C VAL A 532 -45.53 -11.44 -10.61
N LEU A 533 -44.60 -11.82 -9.72
CA LEU A 533 -44.79 -12.90 -8.74
C LEU A 533 -45.74 -12.55 -7.58
N GLY A 534 -46.23 -11.31 -7.50
CA GLY A 534 -47.12 -10.85 -6.42
C GLY A 534 -46.38 -10.38 -5.16
N ALA A 535 -45.05 -10.43 -5.12
CA ALA A 535 -44.21 -9.91 -4.04
C ALA A 535 -44.03 -8.39 -4.12
N GLN A 536 -45.12 -7.65 -4.34
CA GLN A 536 -45.11 -6.22 -4.65
C GLN A 536 -44.50 -5.35 -3.54
N HIS A 537 -44.59 -5.77 -2.27
CA HIS A 537 -43.95 -5.05 -1.17
C HIS A 537 -42.42 -5.08 -1.30
N GLN A 538 -41.86 -6.24 -1.64
CA GLN A 538 -40.42 -6.39 -1.85
C GLN A 538 -39.96 -5.63 -3.11
N ALA A 539 -40.74 -5.67 -4.20
CA ALA A 539 -40.45 -4.89 -5.40
C ALA A 539 -40.34 -3.38 -5.10
N ARG A 540 -41.31 -2.81 -4.36
CA ARG A 540 -41.26 -1.40 -3.94
C ARG A 540 -40.05 -1.08 -3.06
N GLN A 541 -39.66 -2.00 -2.19
CA GLN A 541 -38.49 -1.81 -1.34
C GLN A 541 -37.21 -1.75 -2.18
N VAL A 542 -36.99 -2.72 -3.08
CA VAL A 542 -35.83 -2.73 -4.00
C VAL A 542 -35.75 -1.43 -4.79
N TRP A 543 -36.86 -0.99 -5.40
CA TRP A 543 -36.88 0.26 -6.15
C TRP A 543 -36.62 1.49 -5.28
N ARG A 544 -37.16 1.54 -4.05
CA ARG A 544 -36.92 2.66 -3.13
C ARG A 544 -35.46 2.74 -2.70
N ASP A 545 -34.90 1.62 -2.25
CA ASP A 545 -33.52 1.54 -1.75
C ASP A 545 -32.52 1.96 -2.86
N THR A 546 -32.80 1.58 -4.11
CA THR A 546 -31.98 2.00 -5.25
C THR A 546 -32.22 3.45 -5.66
N LEU A 547 -33.44 3.99 -5.60
CA LEU A 547 -33.71 5.40 -5.90
C LEU A 547 -33.17 6.36 -4.84
N ASP A 548 -33.07 5.93 -3.57
CA ASP A 548 -32.47 6.73 -2.50
C ASP A 548 -30.97 7.00 -2.76
N SER A 549 -30.28 6.04 -3.39
CA SER A 549 -28.87 6.17 -3.79
C SER A 549 -28.69 6.70 -5.21
N ASN A 550 -29.65 6.46 -6.11
CA ASN A 550 -29.62 6.88 -7.52
C ASN A 550 -30.95 7.55 -7.89
N PRO A 551 -31.15 8.83 -7.50
CA PRO A 551 -32.43 9.51 -7.67
C PRO A 551 -32.91 9.51 -9.13
N ASP A 552 -31.99 9.53 -10.09
CA ASP A 552 -32.27 9.68 -11.52
C ASP A 552 -32.36 8.39 -12.36
N ALA A 553 -32.46 7.22 -11.72
CA ALA A 553 -32.58 5.93 -12.40
C ALA A 553 -33.81 5.83 -13.35
N PRO A 554 -33.65 5.93 -14.70
CA PRO A 554 -34.78 5.95 -15.62
C PRO A 554 -35.45 4.58 -15.74
N HIS A 555 -34.67 3.49 -15.74
CA HIS A 555 -35.16 2.12 -15.87
C HIS A 555 -36.19 1.75 -14.79
N ILE A 556 -35.93 2.16 -13.55
CA ILE A 556 -36.85 1.93 -12.42
C ILE A 556 -38.15 2.72 -12.60
N ARG A 557 -38.05 3.99 -13.02
CA ARG A 557 -39.24 4.83 -13.23
C ARG A 557 -40.10 4.30 -14.38
N GLU A 558 -39.47 3.92 -15.50
CA GLU A 558 -40.13 3.34 -16.67
C GLU A 558 -40.87 2.05 -16.31
N VAL A 559 -40.23 1.15 -15.55
CA VAL A 559 -40.87 -0.12 -15.17
C VAL A 559 -42.00 0.08 -14.17
N MET A 560 -41.85 1.01 -13.22
CA MET A 560 -42.93 1.35 -12.30
C MET A 560 -44.14 1.95 -13.03
N GLU A 561 -43.91 2.86 -13.98
CA GLU A 561 -44.97 3.44 -14.80
C GLU A 561 -45.69 2.37 -15.62
N LYS A 562 -44.92 1.51 -16.31
CA LYS A 562 -45.43 0.36 -17.07
C LYS A 562 -46.32 -0.55 -16.22
N LEU A 563 -45.94 -0.79 -14.97
CA LEU A 563 -46.64 -1.70 -14.05
C LEU A 563 -47.73 -1.00 -13.20
N GLY A 564 -47.88 0.32 -13.30
CA GLY A 564 -48.78 1.10 -12.45
C GLY A 564 -48.38 1.09 -10.96
N ALA A 565 -47.09 0.87 -10.68
CA ALA A 565 -46.56 0.81 -9.33
C ALA A 565 -46.35 2.20 -8.73
N ARG A 566 -46.62 2.32 -7.42
CA ARG A 566 -46.33 3.53 -6.62
C ARG A 566 -45.51 3.12 -5.40
N LEU A 567 -44.50 3.93 -5.06
CA LEU A 567 -43.64 3.74 -3.89
C LEU A 567 -44.39 4.03 -2.60
#